data_AF-A0A1F3ZUP6-F1
#
_entry.id   AF-A0A1F3ZUP6-F1
#
_cell.length_a   1.000
_cell.length_b   1.000
_cell.length_c   1.000
_cell.angle_alpha   90.00
_cell.angle_beta   90.00
_cell.angle_gamma   90.00
#
_symmetry.space_group_name_H-M   'P 1'
#
loop_
_entity.id
_entity.type
_entity.pdbx_description
1 polymer ?
#
loop_
_entity_poly.entity_id
_entity_poly.type
_entity_poly.pdbx_seq_one_letter_code
_entity_poly.pdbx_strand_id
1 'polypeptide(L)'
;MSIYATLWVLRFPAHGDYITGCDWVTVLAQGVPTHIDYSLEFLPPPLESIESPDHESRLRAVVFVTEFSQKGTTRSGQEYVSPLLVLSGDEYATITFTELYERLCLALRGDRPRPILEVHRSGQSTRVVFEDESTMLIPRRRGEHDA
;
A
#
# COMPACT_ATOMS: atom_id res chain seq x y z
N MET A 1 17.09 5.53 15.57
CA MET A 1 17.42 4.92 14.26
C MET A 1 16.25 4.06 13.82
N SER A 2 15.95 4.04 12.52
CA SER A 2 14.88 3.20 11.94
C SER A 2 15.37 1.77 11.79
N ILE A 3 14.49 0.80 12.03
CA ILE A 3 14.75 -0.64 11.83
C ILE A 3 14.44 -1.08 10.38
N TYR A 4 13.97 -0.14 9.56
CA TYR A 4 13.54 -0.33 8.19
C TYR A 4 14.43 0.43 7.21
N ALA A 5 14.69 -0.19 6.06
CA ALA A 5 15.30 0.44 4.90
C ALA A 5 14.24 0.74 3.83
N THR A 6 14.12 1.99 3.38
CA THR A 6 13.19 2.34 2.29
C THR A 6 13.70 1.76 0.98
N LEU A 7 12.86 0.96 0.32
CA LEU A 7 13.15 0.36 -0.99
C LEU A 7 12.65 1.27 -2.11
N TRP A 8 11.41 1.76 -2.00
CA TRP A 8 10.81 2.69 -2.96
C TRP A 8 9.65 3.48 -2.34
N VAL A 9 9.24 4.52 -3.05
CA VAL A 9 8.09 5.39 -2.73
C VAL A 9 7.29 5.61 -4.01
N LEU A 10 6.00 5.26 -4.02
CA LEU A 10 5.12 5.36 -5.19
C LEU A 10 3.73 5.89 -4.78
N ARG A 11 2.93 6.35 -5.75
CA ARG A 11 1.56 6.82 -5.52
C ARG A 11 0.54 5.81 -6.06
N PHE A 12 -0.53 5.61 -5.31
CA PHE A 12 -1.65 4.73 -5.64
C PHE A 12 -2.97 5.48 -5.48
N PRO A 13 -4.06 5.04 -6.13
CA PRO A 13 -5.39 5.55 -5.83
C PRO A 13 -5.69 5.36 -4.33
N ALA A 14 -6.11 6.42 -3.64
CA ALA A 14 -6.25 6.41 -2.18
C ALA A 14 -7.27 5.38 -1.67
N HIS A 15 -8.16 4.91 -2.54
CA HIS A 15 -9.19 3.91 -2.24
C HIS A 15 -9.02 2.63 -3.06
N GLY A 16 -7.82 2.38 -3.58
CA GLY A 16 -7.48 1.14 -4.29
C GLY A 16 -7.94 1.07 -5.74
N ASP A 17 -9.05 1.71 -6.08
CA ASP A 17 -9.54 1.78 -7.46
C ASP A 17 -9.28 3.17 -8.06
N TYR A 18 -8.80 3.17 -9.30
CA TYR A 18 -8.73 4.41 -10.07
C TYR A 18 -10.14 4.77 -10.54
N ILE A 19 -10.56 5.99 -10.19
CA ILE A 19 -11.73 6.65 -10.76
C ILE A 19 -11.38 8.08 -11.15
N THR A 20 -12.13 8.68 -12.08
CA THR A 20 -11.84 10.03 -12.55
C THR A 20 -11.85 11.05 -11.40
N GLY A 21 -10.71 11.68 -11.15
CA GLY A 21 -10.57 12.68 -10.08
C GLY A 21 -10.40 12.08 -8.68
N CYS A 22 -10.06 10.80 -8.56
CA CYS A 22 -9.74 10.18 -7.28
C CYS A 22 -8.56 10.87 -6.58
N ASP A 23 -8.57 10.81 -5.25
CA ASP A 23 -7.41 11.16 -4.46
C ASP A 23 -6.32 10.09 -4.59
N TRP A 24 -5.11 10.47 -4.21
CA TRP A 24 -3.92 9.65 -4.31
C TRP A 24 -3.22 9.59 -2.96
N VAL A 25 -2.68 8.44 -2.63
CA VAL A 25 -1.91 8.22 -1.39
C VAL A 25 -0.49 7.80 -1.73
N THR A 26 0.47 8.28 -0.94
CA THR A 26 1.86 7.80 -1.01
C THR A 26 2.00 6.47 -0.26
N VAL A 27 2.54 5.45 -0.93
CA VAL A 27 2.90 4.15 -0.35
C VAL A 27 4.42 4.01 -0.35
N LEU A 28 4.97 3.61 0.80
CA LEU A 28 6.38 3.30 0.97
C LEU A 28 6.53 1.79 1.13
N ALA A 29 7.47 1.20 0.40
CA ALA A 29 7.95 -0.15 0.68
C ALA A 29 9.21 -0.08 1.52
N GLN A 30 9.22 -0.84 2.61
CA GLN A 30 10.25 -0.80 3.61
C GLN A 30 10.74 -2.21 3.95
N GLY A 31 12.00 -2.48 3.62
CA GLY A 31 12.65 -3.74 3.92
C GLY A 31 13.01 -3.86 5.40
N VAL A 32 12.72 -5.02 5.98
CA VAL A 32 13.19 -5.44 7.30
C VAL A 32 14.38 -6.38 7.08
N PRO A 33 15.59 -5.98 7.51
CA PRO A 33 16.77 -6.83 7.38
C PRO A 33 16.66 -8.15 8.15
N THR A 34 17.41 -9.17 7.71
CA THR A 34 17.50 -10.48 8.36
C THR A 34 17.97 -10.43 9.81
N HIS A 35 18.89 -9.53 10.16
CA HIS A 35 19.42 -9.38 11.52
C HIS A 35 18.43 -8.79 12.53
N ILE A 36 17.23 -8.40 12.08
CA ILE A 36 16.13 -8.02 12.99
C ILE A 36 15.47 -9.30 13.50
N ASP A 37 15.87 -9.73 14.69
CA ASP A 37 15.59 -11.06 15.26
C ASP A 37 14.49 -11.08 16.33
N TYR A 38 13.98 -9.92 16.75
CA TYR A 38 12.86 -9.87 17.68
C TYR A 38 11.53 -10.14 16.99
N SER A 39 10.64 -10.82 17.71
CA SER A 39 9.30 -11.12 17.22
C SER A 39 8.40 -9.87 17.21
N LEU A 40 7.71 -9.69 16.10
CA LEU A 40 6.70 -8.66 15.87
C LEU A 40 5.47 -9.37 15.36
N GLU A 41 4.29 -9.04 15.88
CA GLU A 41 3.05 -9.77 15.58
C GLU A 41 2.75 -9.82 14.08
N PHE A 42 3.03 -8.73 13.35
CA PHE A 42 2.81 -8.65 11.91
C PHE A 42 3.99 -9.13 11.05
N LEU A 43 5.16 -9.39 11.64
CA LEU A 43 6.31 -9.87 10.86
C LEU A 43 6.32 -11.39 10.81
N PRO A 44 6.72 -11.98 9.66
CA PRO A 44 7.14 -13.38 9.62
C PRO A 44 8.17 -13.69 10.71
N PRO A 45 8.31 -14.95 11.16
CA PRO A 45 9.34 -15.33 12.12
C PRO A 45 10.75 -14.85 11.70
N PRO A 46 11.64 -14.58 12.66
CA PRO A 46 13.05 -14.32 12.36
C PRO A 46 13.63 -15.43 11.48
N LEU A 47 14.45 -15.06 10.49
CA LEU A 47 15.18 -16.03 9.69
C LEU A 47 16.39 -16.52 10.48
N GLU A 48 16.62 -17.83 10.48
CA GLU A 48 17.86 -18.38 11.04
C GLU A 48 19.06 -17.82 10.28
N SER A 49 20.12 -17.50 11.02
CA SER A 49 21.41 -17.11 10.47
C SER A 49 22.04 -18.32 9.79
N ILE A 50 21.73 -18.54 8.51
CA ILE A 50 22.49 -19.44 7.66
C ILE A 50 23.69 -18.64 7.17
N GLU A 51 24.90 -19.07 7.53
CA GLU A 51 26.15 -18.48 7.05
C GLU A 51 26.26 -18.71 5.53
N SER A 52 25.69 -17.80 4.75
CA SER A 52 25.73 -17.78 3.30
C SER A 52 25.96 -16.33 2.86
N PRO A 53 26.85 -16.07 1.88
CA PRO A 53 27.10 -14.71 1.39
C PRO A 53 25.85 -14.06 0.77
N ASP A 54 24.85 -14.84 0.33
CA ASP A 54 23.58 -14.31 -0.18
C ASP A 54 22.63 -13.83 0.94
N HIS A 55 22.90 -14.15 2.21
CA HIS A 55 22.04 -13.75 3.33
C HIS A 55 22.09 -12.25 3.66
N GLU A 56 23.18 -11.55 3.33
CA GLU A 56 23.33 -10.12 3.64
C GLU A 56 22.34 -9.25 2.84
N SER A 57 21.92 -9.72 1.67
CA SER A 57 20.96 -9.02 0.80
C SER A 57 19.52 -9.48 0.99
N ARG A 58 19.30 -10.59 1.70
CA ARG A 58 17.96 -11.14 1.93
C ARG A 58 17.23 -10.32 2.98
N LEU A 59 15.97 -10.01 2.70
CA LEU A 59 15.08 -9.35 3.66
C LEU A 59 14.33 -10.41 4.46
N ARG A 60 14.07 -10.15 5.75
CA ARG A 60 13.10 -10.93 6.53
C ARG A 60 11.70 -10.68 5.98
N ALA A 61 11.39 -9.41 5.73
CA ALA A 61 10.09 -8.97 5.26
C ALA A 61 10.18 -7.66 4.48
N VAL A 62 9.13 -7.36 3.74
CA VAL A 62 8.85 -6.01 3.24
C VAL A 62 7.51 -5.56 3.80
N VAL A 63 7.55 -4.44 4.50
CA VAL A 63 6.38 -3.79 5.08
C VAL A 63 5.98 -2.63 4.17
N PHE A 64 4.71 -2.59 3.80
CA PHE A 64 4.12 -1.51 3.02
C PHE A 64 3.30 -0.62 3.93
N VAL A 65 3.50 0.69 3.82
CA VAL A 65 2.87 1.68 4.68
C VAL A 65 2.45 2.90 3.87
N THR A 66 1.47 3.63 4.37
CA THR A 66 1.06 4.90 3.77
C THR A 66 1.69 6.07 4.52
N GLU A 67 1.60 7.27 3.96
CA GLU A 67 1.98 8.52 4.65
C GLU A 67 1.15 8.79 5.93
N PHE A 68 0.05 8.06 6.12
CA PHE A 68 -0.80 8.13 7.31
C PHE A 68 -0.53 7.00 8.32
N SER A 69 0.37 6.05 8.02
CA SER A 69 0.66 4.92 8.90
C SER A 69 1.33 5.38 10.20
N GLN A 70 0.76 4.96 11.32
CA GLN A 70 1.24 5.33 12.65
C GLN A 70 2.36 4.41 13.13
N LYS A 71 3.39 5.02 13.72
CA LYS A 71 4.42 4.33 14.51
C LYS A 71 4.21 4.57 16.01
N GLY A 72 4.72 3.64 16.80
CA GLY A 72 4.84 3.78 18.26
C GLY A 72 3.92 2.85 19.02
N THR A 73 4.26 1.57 19.04
CA THR A 73 3.63 0.61 19.94
C THR A 73 4.19 0.78 21.35
N THR A 74 3.53 0.19 22.35
CA THR A 74 4.02 0.15 23.74
C THR A 74 5.40 -0.51 23.85
N ARG A 75 5.73 -1.42 22.92
CA ARG A 75 7.02 -2.13 22.89
C ARG A 75 8.13 -1.28 22.28
N SER A 76 7.84 -0.56 21.20
CA SER A 76 8.84 0.29 20.54
C SER A 76 8.21 1.44 19.75
N GLY A 77 8.81 2.62 19.92
CA GLY A 77 8.51 3.83 19.16
C GLY A 77 8.70 3.70 17.64
N GLN A 78 9.43 2.67 17.18
CA GLN A 78 9.73 2.48 15.75
C GLN A 78 8.77 1.53 15.03
N GLU A 79 7.93 0.80 15.76
CA GLU A 79 7.02 -0.19 15.21
C GLU A 79 5.79 0.45 14.60
N TYR A 80 5.36 -0.07 13.44
CA TYR A 80 4.06 0.29 12.89
C TYR A 80 2.95 -0.39 13.70
N VAL A 81 1.89 0.37 13.99
CA VAL A 81 0.71 -0.15 14.69
C VAL A 81 -0.10 -1.06 13.77
N SER A 82 -0.30 -0.64 12.52
CA SER A 82 -1.03 -1.38 11.51
C SER A 82 -0.44 -1.04 10.13
N PRO A 83 0.51 -1.84 9.63
CA PRO A 83 1.01 -1.68 8.26
C PRO A 83 -0.07 -2.05 7.25
N LEU A 84 0.00 -1.47 6.04
CA LEU A 84 -0.98 -1.70 4.97
C LEU A 84 -0.93 -3.14 4.45
N LEU A 85 0.28 -3.65 4.24
CA LEU A 85 0.55 -5.01 3.77
C LEU A 85 1.93 -5.43 4.29
N VAL A 86 2.11 -6.72 4.55
CA VAL A 86 3.42 -7.30 4.89
C VAL A 86 3.61 -8.52 4.01
N LEU A 87 4.77 -8.60 3.37
CA LEU A 87 5.22 -9.79 2.64
C LEU A 87 6.49 -10.30 3.29
N SER A 88 6.72 -11.62 3.24
CA SER A 88 8.05 -12.14 3.49
C SER A 88 9.05 -11.63 2.45
N GLY A 89 10.34 -11.63 2.77
CA GLY A 89 11.37 -11.21 1.80
C GLY A 89 11.36 -12.09 0.54
N ASP A 90 11.10 -13.39 0.69
CA ASP A 90 11.04 -14.34 -0.43
C ASP A 90 9.81 -14.12 -1.31
N GLU A 91 8.64 -13.86 -0.72
CA GLU A 91 7.45 -13.48 -1.48
C GLU A 91 7.69 -12.18 -2.24
N TYR A 92 8.27 -11.16 -1.59
CA TYR A 92 8.59 -9.91 -2.26
C TYR A 92 9.60 -10.08 -3.41
N ALA A 93 10.57 -10.99 -3.26
CA ALA A 93 11.58 -11.25 -4.30
C ALA A 93 11.01 -11.95 -5.54
N THR A 94 9.86 -12.63 -5.40
CA THR A 94 9.28 -13.48 -6.45
C THR A 94 7.95 -12.97 -7.01
N ILE A 95 7.26 -12.07 -6.28
CA ILE A 95 6.00 -11.46 -6.72
C ILE A 95 6.22 -10.58 -7.95
N THR A 96 5.27 -10.62 -8.89
CA THR A 96 5.28 -9.67 -10.01
C THR A 96 4.79 -8.30 -9.57
N PHE A 97 5.16 -7.24 -10.29
CA PHE A 97 4.64 -5.91 -10.00
C PHE A 97 3.12 -5.84 -10.11
N THR A 98 2.51 -6.52 -11.08
CA THR A 98 1.05 -6.56 -11.26
C THR A 98 0.34 -7.15 -10.03
N GLU A 99 0.80 -8.30 -9.55
CA GLU A 99 0.24 -8.95 -8.36
C GLU A 99 0.44 -8.08 -7.11
N LEU A 100 1.61 -7.46 -6.97
CA LEU A 100 1.87 -6.53 -5.87
C LEU A 100 0.95 -5.30 -5.93
N TYR A 101 0.77 -4.73 -7.12
CA TYR A 101 -0.14 -3.60 -7.34
C TYR A 101 -1.57 -3.96 -6.94
N GLU A 102 -2.07 -5.12 -7.38
CA GLU A 102 -3.42 -5.58 -7.04
C GLU A 102 -3.61 -5.80 -5.53
N ARG A 103 -2.64 -6.40 -4.84
CA ARG A 103 -2.68 -6.57 -3.38
C ARG A 103 -2.67 -5.24 -2.63
N LEU A 104 -1.84 -4.28 -3.07
CA LEU A 104 -1.79 -2.94 -2.48
C LEU A 104 -3.11 -2.20 -2.70
N CYS A 105 -3.66 -2.24 -3.91
CA CYS A 105 -4.96 -1.65 -4.22
C CYS A 105 -6.09 -2.29 -3.40
N LEU A 106 -6.11 -3.61 -3.27
CA LEU A 106 -7.06 -4.33 -2.42
C LEU A 106 -6.95 -3.88 -0.95
N ALA A 107 -5.73 -3.79 -0.42
CA ALA A 107 -5.49 -3.35 0.96
C ALA A 107 -5.92 -1.88 1.18
N LEU A 108 -5.66 -0.99 0.21
CA LEU A 108 -6.05 0.42 0.28
C LEU A 108 -7.57 0.60 0.23
N ARG A 109 -8.25 -0.19 -0.60
CA ARG A 109 -9.71 -0.21 -0.68
C ARG A 109 -10.33 -0.63 0.65
N GLY A 110 -9.75 -1.62 1.32
CA GLY A 110 -10.33 -2.21 2.53
C GLY A 110 -11.73 -2.77 2.24
N ASP A 111 -12.69 -2.50 3.11
CA ASP A 111 -14.07 -2.97 2.98
C ASP A 111 -14.95 -2.08 2.08
N ARG A 112 -14.37 -1.09 1.40
CA ARG A 112 -15.14 -0.20 0.52
C ARG A 112 -15.61 -0.97 -0.73
N PRO A 113 -16.85 -0.70 -1.20
CA PRO A 113 -17.35 -1.35 -2.39
C PRO A 113 -16.53 -0.92 -3.61
N ARG A 114 -16.30 -1.85 -4.54
CA ARG A 114 -15.61 -1.58 -5.81
C ARG A 114 -16.48 -0.69 -6.72
N PRO A 115 -15.92 0.33 -7.39
CA PRO A 115 -16.61 1.00 -8.48
C PRO A 115 -16.76 0.05 -9.68
N ILE A 116 -17.96 -0.03 -10.23
CA ILE A 116 -18.29 -0.91 -11.37
C ILE A 116 -18.62 -0.13 -12.65
N LEU A 117 -18.97 1.16 -12.54
CA LEU A 117 -19.33 1.99 -13.67
C LEU A 117 -19.07 3.48 -13.38
N GLU A 118 -18.42 4.16 -14.33
CA GLU A 118 -18.36 5.62 -14.41
C GLU A 118 -19.20 6.14 -15.58
N VAL A 119 -20.11 7.07 -15.30
CA VAL A 119 -20.95 7.72 -16.31
C VAL A 119 -20.55 9.18 -16.41
N HIS A 120 -19.96 9.54 -17.55
CA HIS A 120 -19.62 10.92 -17.90
C HIS A 120 -20.74 11.53 -18.72
N ARG A 121 -21.28 12.67 -18.27
CA ARG A 121 -22.25 13.46 -19.03
C ARG A 121 -21.64 14.80 -19.38
N SER A 122 -21.71 15.17 -20.67
CA SER A 122 -21.20 16.46 -21.14
C SER A 122 -21.86 17.61 -20.36
N GLY A 123 -21.04 18.48 -19.77
CA GLY A 123 -21.48 19.62 -18.98
C GLY A 123 -21.98 19.32 -17.56
N GLN A 124 -21.91 18.07 -17.08
CA GLN A 124 -22.39 17.67 -15.75
C GLN A 124 -21.31 16.98 -14.90
N SER A 125 -21.65 16.64 -13.65
CA SER A 125 -20.83 15.80 -12.78
C SER A 125 -20.69 14.38 -13.33
N THR A 126 -19.58 13.72 -13.00
CA THR A 126 -19.40 12.29 -13.26
C THR A 126 -20.13 11.51 -12.17
N ARG A 127 -20.92 10.50 -12.56
CA ARG A 127 -21.57 9.58 -11.60
C ARG A 127 -20.82 8.26 -11.56
N VAL A 128 -20.40 7.84 -10.38
CA VAL A 128 -19.80 6.54 -10.11
C VAL A 128 -20.86 5.64 -9.48
N VAL A 129 -20.97 4.40 -9.96
CA VAL A 129 -21.82 3.34 -9.37
C VAL A 129 -20.91 2.26 -8.81
N PHE A 130 -21.22 1.82 -7.60
CA PHE A 130 -20.47 0.80 -6.89
C PHE A 130 -21.19 -0.55 -6.89
N GLU A 131 -20.47 -1.61 -6.54
CA GLU A 131 -21.01 -2.99 -6.51
C GLU A 131 -22.16 -3.20 -5.51
N ASP A 132 -22.23 -2.38 -4.47
CA ASP A 132 -23.32 -2.35 -3.49
C ASP A 132 -24.51 -1.47 -3.94
N GLU A 133 -24.52 -1.08 -5.22
CA GLU A 133 -25.52 -0.19 -5.85
C GLU A 133 -25.50 1.26 -5.33
N SER A 134 -24.60 1.60 -4.41
CA SER A 134 -24.41 2.98 -3.98
C SER A 134 -23.86 3.83 -5.14
N THR A 135 -24.06 5.15 -5.05
CA THR A 135 -23.57 6.08 -6.08
C THR A 135 -22.88 7.29 -5.47
N MET A 136 -21.88 7.79 -6.19
CA MET A 136 -21.15 9.02 -5.85
C MET A 136 -21.16 9.98 -7.05
N LEU A 137 -21.26 11.28 -6.76
CA LEU A 137 -21.13 12.33 -7.77
C LEU A 137 -19.80 13.06 -7.60
N ILE A 138 -19.00 13.06 -8.65
CA ILE A 138 -17.74 13.80 -8.72
C ILE A 138 -18.02 15.11 -9.46
N PRO A 139 -17.95 16.27 -8.78
CA PRO A 139 -18.15 17.56 -9.44
C PRO A 139 -17.01 17.82 -10.41
N ARG A 140 -17.30 18.47 -11.55
CA ARG A 140 -16.26 18.91 -12.48
C ARG A 140 -15.39 19.97 -11.77
N ARG A 141 -14.06 19.81 -11.77
CA ARG A 141 -13.16 20.87 -11.33
C ARG A 141 -13.29 22.05 -12.31
N ARG A 142 -13.63 23.25 -11.82
CA ARG A 142 -13.52 24.49 -12.62
C ARG A 142 -12.03 24.73 -12.89
N GLY A 143 -11.58 24.54 -14.13
CA GLY A 143 -10.21 24.94 -14.52
C GLY A 143 -9.56 24.19 -15.69
N GLU A 144 -10.12 23.09 -16.20
CA GLU A 144 -9.55 22.41 -17.39
C GLU A 144 -10.20 22.94 -18.68
N HIS A 145 -9.82 24.16 -19.06
CA HIS A 145 -9.80 24.81 -20.39
C HIS A 145 -9.20 26.20 -20.08
N ASP A 146 -7.95 26.49 -20.44
CA ASP A 146 -7.56 26.84 -21.81
C ASP A 146 -6.21 26.22 -22.22
N ALA A 147 -6.27 25.34 -23.23
CA ALA A 147 -5.22 25.12 -24.23
C ALA A 147 -5.90 24.70 -25.54
#